data_AF-A0A1M6NL11-F1
#
_entry.id   AF-A0A1M6NL11-F1
#
_cell.length_a   1.000
_cell.length_b   1.000
_cell.length_c   1.000
_cell.angle_alpha   90.00
_cell.angle_beta   90.00
_cell.angle_gamma   90.00
#
_symmetry.space_group_name_H-M   'P 1'
#
loop_
_entity.id
_entity.type
_entity.pdbx_description
1 polymer ?
#
loop_
_entity_poly.entity_id
_entity_poly.type
_entity_poly.pdbx_seq_one_letter_code
_entity_poly.pdbx_strand_id
1 'polypeptide(L)'
;MKYPFLLTLLSLPLLACTPVEQTPVLVKTASSNNLLPRFSNADKMKIGKKIWQNESGGSVAGLTHWNEGEEFPSMGIGHFIWYPKGFNGRWTETFPLFINYAKAAGNKDIPAWVLSAKDCPWNSRAQFNADKNGPRLTELRKFLASTVTLQTDFILSRSSAALPKILAAAPAQERARIRDNYAKVASTPNGAYALIDYVNFKGDGTNPTERYNNQGWGMLQVLSNMRPSSGGQDSARAFADSAKAMLERRIKNSPQARGESRWRAGWNNRCETYARPL
;
A
#
# COMPACT_ATOMS: atom_id res chain seq x y z
N MET A 1 14.94 65.09 -29.95
CA MET A 1 13.61 64.68 -29.49
C MET A 1 13.70 63.29 -28.87
N LYS A 2 13.64 63.19 -27.55
CA LYS A 2 13.68 61.94 -26.78
C LYS A 2 12.49 62.01 -25.82
N TYR A 3 11.52 61.11 -25.96
CA TYR A 3 10.41 60.93 -25.01
C TYR A 3 10.81 59.87 -23.97
N PRO A 4 10.66 60.13 -22.66
CA PRO A 4 10.86 59.11 -21.63
C PRO A 4 9.58 58.27 -21.45
N PHE A 5 9.75 56.95 -21.45
CA PHE A 5 8.71 55.99 -21.09
C PHE A 5 8.58 55.93 -19.56
N LEU A 6 7.36 56.18 -19.06
CA LEU A 6 6.96 56.04 -17.66
C LEU A 6 6.64 54.56 -17.39
N LEU A 7 7.40 53.88 -16.53
CA LEU A 7 7.08 52.54 -16.04
C LEU A 7 6.23 52.65 -14.77
N THR A 8 4.95 52.26 -14.85
CA THR A 8 4.05 52.07 -13.72
C THR A 8 4.28 50.71 -13.07
N LEU A 9 4.75 50.71 -11.82
CA LEU A 9 4.83 49.56 -10.92
C LEU A 9 3.42 49.18 -10.44
N LEU A 10 2.91 48.02 -10.86
CA LEU A 10 1.74 47.40 -10.24
C LEU A 10 2.18 46.46 -9.11
N SER A 11 1.84 46.83 -7.88
CA SER A 11 1.98 46.01 -6.68
C SER A 11 0.84 44.97 -6.59
N LEU A 12 1.18 43.68 -6.73
CA LEU A 12 0.28 42.56 -6.47
C LEU A 12 0.28 42.20 -4.96
N PRO A 13 -0.88 42.00 -4.32
CA PRO A 13 -0.94 41.62 -2.92
C PRO A 13 -0.54 40.15 -2.72
N LEU A 14 0.38 39.92 -1.78
CA LEU A 14 0.77 38.60 -1.28
C LEU A 14 -0.39 37.98 -0.49
N LEU A 15 -1.05 36.97 -1.06
CA LEU A 15 -1.94 36.08 -0.32
C LEU A 15 -1.08 35.09 0.48
N ALA A 16 -1.03 35.29 1.80
CA ALA A 16 -0.44 34.35 2.73
C ALA A 16 -1.30 33.07 2.81
N CYS A 17 -0.78 31.95 2.32
CA CYS A 17 -1.36 30.63 2.57
C CYS A 17 -1.08 30.21 4.01
N THR A 18 -2.13 30.12 4.84
CA THR A 18 -2.07 29.42 6.12
C THR A 18 -2.06 27.90 5.88
N PRO A 19 -1.20 27.13 6.56
CA PRO A 19 -1.24 25.67 6.48
C PRO A 19 -2.45 25.15 7.27
N VAL A 20 -3.29 24.33 6.60
CA VAL A 20 -4.40 23.60 7.21
C VAL A 20 -3.82 22.42 7.99
N GLU A 21 -3.87 22.48 9.32
CA GLU A 21 -3.67 21.32 10.19
C GLU A 21 -4.81 20.31 9.98
N GLN A 22 -4.48 19.14 9.42
CA GLN A 22 -5.41 18.02 9.33
C GLN A 22 -5.39 17.24 10.64
N THR A 23 -6.36 17.49 11.50
CA THR A 23 -6.68 16.57 12.61
C THR A 23 -7.39 15.33 12.05
N PRO A 24 -7.01 14.11 12.45
CA PRO A 24 -7.70 12.91 12.01
C PRO A 24 -9.05 12.81 12.73
N VAL A 25 -10.13 13.20 12.05
CA VAL A 25 -11.49 12.94 12.49
C VAL A 25 -11.78 11.45 12.34
N LEU A 26 -11.96 10.75 13.46
CA LEU A 26 -12.53 9.41 13.49
C LEU A 26 -13.99 9.47 13.04
N VAL A 27 -14.21 9.33 11.73
CA VAL A 27 -15.55 9.22 11.16
C VAL A 27 -16.13 7.85 11.53
N LYS A 28 -16.96 7.80 12.58
CA LYS A 28 -17.92 6.73 12.81
C LYS A 28 -19.07 6.85 11.78
N THR A 29 -18.83 6.41 10.55
CA THR A 29 -19.92 6.04 9.65
C THR A 29 -20.01 4.52 9.60
N ALA A 30 -21.12 3.96 10.09
CA ALA A 30 -21.55 2.63 9.68
C ALA A 30 -21.86 2.69 8.18
N SER A 31 -20.83 2.49 7.35
CA SER A 31 -20.95 2.57 5.90
C SER A 31 -21.52 1.27 5.34
N SER A 32 -22.68 1.36 4.71
CA SER A 32 -23.21 0.41 3.70
C SER A 32 -22.31 0.29 2.45
N ASN A 33 -21.13 0.93 2.46
CA ASN A 33 -20.14 0.94 1.38
C ASN A 33 -18.95 -0.03 1.59
N ASN A 34 -18.88 -0.78 2.70
CA ASN A 34 -17.81 -1.76 2.87
C ASN A 34 -18.20 -3.09 2.20
N LEU A 35 -17.67 -3.33 1.00
CA LEU A 35 -17.92 -4.54 0.22
C LEU A 35 -17.07 -5.74 0.65
N LEU A 36 -16.06 -5.54 1.52
CA LEU A 36 -15.31 -6.66 2.08
C LEU A 36 -16.13 -7.33 3.21
N PRO A 37 -16.09 -8.66 3.31
CA PRO A 37 -16.73 -9.36 4.41
C PRO A 37 -16.07 -8.99 5.74
N ARG A 38 -16.80 -9.21 6.85
CA ARG A 38 -16.19 -9.17 8.19
C ARG A 38 -15.36 -10.43 8.38
N PHE A 39 -14.16 -10.26 8.92
CA PHE A 39 -13.24 -11.36 9.20
C PHE A 39 -13.18 -11.66 10.69
N SER A 40 -13.22 -12.94 11.06
CA SER A 40 -12.90 -13.36 12.43
C SER A 40 -11.41 -13.14 12.72
N ASN A 41 -11.02 -13.18 14.00
CA ASN A 41 -9.59 -13.13 14.36
C ASN A 41 -8.79 -14.30 13.76
N ALA A 42 -9.41 -15.47 13.61
CA ALA A 42 -8.79 -16.62 12.95
C ALA A 42 -8.56 -16.36 11.46
N ASP A 43 -9.53 -15.76 10.76
CA ASP A 43 -9.39 -15.41 9.34
C ASP A 43 -8.33 -14.34 9.14
N LYS A 44 -8.31 -13.30 9.99
CA LYS A 44 -7.28 -12.27 9.98
C LYS A 44 -5.89 -12.87 10.19
N MET A 45 -5.74 -13.82 11.12
CA MET A 45 -4.47 -14.52 11.31
C MET A 45 -4.03 -15.29 10.04
N LYS A 46 -4.96 -15.99 9.37
CA LYS A 46 -4.66 -16.70 8.11
C LYS A 46 -4.24 -15.73 7.00
N ILE A 47 -5.01 -14.65 6.81
CA ILE A 47 -4.71 -13.59 5.84
C ILE A 47 -3.35 -12.98 6.14
N GLY A 48 -3.09 -12.58 7.38
CA GLY A 48 -1.82 -11.97 7.80
C GLY A 48 -0.63 -12.88 7.56
N LYS A 49 -0.73 -14.17 7.88
CA LYS A 49 0.32 -15.16 7.58
C LYS A 49 0.56 -15.30 6.07
N LYS A 50 -0.49 -15.24 5.25
CA LYS A 50 -0.37 -15.32 3.79
C LYS A 50 0.31 -14.08 3.21
N ILE A 51 -0.02 -12.89 3.70
CA ILE A 51 0.67 -11.65 3.34
C ILE A 51 2.14 -11.75 3.76
N TRP A 52 2.43 -12.18 4.99
CA TRP A 52 3.79 -12.37 5.48
C TRP A 52 4.57 -13.40 4.64
N GLN A 53 3.92 -14.48 4.19
CA GLN A 53 4.51 -15.46 3.29
C GLN A 53 4.90 -14.83 1.95
N ASN A 54 4.04 -13.97 1.40
CA ASN A 54 4.31 -13.28 0.14
C ASN A 54 5.42 -12.23 0.25
N GLU A 55 5.49 -11.51 1.37
CA GLU A 55 6.46 -10.44 1.56
C GLU A 55 7.85 -10.98 1.92
N SER A 56 7.92 -11.98 2.80
CA SER A 56 9.19 -12.43 3.36
C SER A 56 9.28 -13.93 3.64
N GLY A 57 8.45 -14.74 2.99
CA GLY A 57 8.42 -16.19 3.19
C GLY A 57 8.01 -16.62 4.60
N GLY A 58 7.34 -15.75 5.37
CA GLY A 58 6.94 -16.03 6.74
C GLY A 58 8.08 -15.97 7.78
N SER A 59 9.25 -15.46 7.39
CA SER A 59 10.42 -15.38 8.27
C SER A 59 10.33 -14.20 9.24
N VAL A 60 10.63 -14.43 10.52
CA VAL A 60 10.78 -13.37 11.55
C VAL A 60 11.87 -12.38 11.17
N ALA A 61 12.98 -12.86 10.61
CA ALA A 61 14.04 -11.98 10.12
C ALA A 61 13.59 -11.10 8.94
N GLY A 62 12.57 -11.55 8.21
CA GLY A 62 11.96 -10.83 7.10
C GLY A 62 11.01 -9.71 7.52
N LEU A 63 10.53 -9.68 8.77
CA LEU A 63 9.68 -8.60 9.31
C LEU A 63 10.39 -7.24 9.34
N THR A 64 11.69 -7.20 9.11
CA THR A 64 12.48 -5.96 9.01
C THR A 64 13.47 -6.15 7.87
N HIS A 65 13.33 -5.37 6.80
CA HIS A 65 14.14 -5.55 5.60
C HIS A 65 14.49 -4.22 4.95
N TRP A 66 15.63 -4.17 4.25
CA TRP A 66 16.00 -3.04 3.41
C TRP A 66 16.59 -3.59 2.11
N ASN A 67 15.82 -3.53 1.02
CA ASN A 67 16.23 -4.11 -0.25
C ASN A 67 17.43 -3.35 -0.82
N GLU A 68 18.24 -4.06 -1.61
CA GLU A 68 19.27 -3.41 -2.40
C GLU A 68 18.64 -2.55 -3.49
N GLY A 69 19.11 -1.30 -3.60
CA GLY A 69 18.59 -0.32 -4.55
C GLY A 69 17.35 0.45 -4.06
N GLU A 70 16.92 0.28 -2.80
CA GLU A 70 15.89 1.12 -2.17
C GLU A 70 16.50 2.10 -1.17
N GLU A 71 15.87 3.26 -1.03
CA GLU A 71 16.29 4.35 -0.14
C GLU A 71 15.72 4.23 1.28
N PHE A 72 14.93 3.18 1.55
CA PHE A 72 14.20 3.01 2.80
C PHE A 72 14.05 1.53 3.18
N PRO A 73 13.94 1.22 4.49
CA PRO A 73 13.52 -0.10 4.95
C PRO A 73 12.00 -0.25 4.98
N SER A 74 11.57 -1.51 5.13
CA SER A 74 10.20 -1.91 5.33
C SER A 74 10.05 -2.80 6.56
N MET A 75 8.91 -2.67 7.26
CA MET A 75 8.64 -3.35 8.53
C MET A 75 7.31 -4.11 8.52
N GLY A 76 7.23 -5.19 9.28
CA GLY A 76 6.01 -5.94 9.53
C GLY A 76 5.58 -6.85 8.39
N ILE A 77 4.47 -7.56 8.59
CA ILE A 77 3.96 -8.56 7.64
C ILE A 77 3.58 -7.96 6.30
N GLY A 78 3.24 -6.68 6.26
CA GLY A 78 2.86 -5.95 5.05
C GLY A 78 3.99 -5.13 4.43
N HIS A 79 5.24 -5.27 4.91
CA HIS A 79 6.39 -4.48 4.48
C HIS A 79 6.09 -2.97 4.45
N PHE A 80 5.65 -2.45 5.59
CA PHE A 80 5.32 -1.04 5.76
C PHE A 80 6.57 -0.17 5.62
N ILE A 81 6.52 0.77 4.68
CA ILE A 81 7.61 1.69 4.35
C ILE A 81 7.89 2.63 5.52
N TRP A 82 9.17 2.80 5.88
CA TRP A 82 9.63 3.75 6.88
C TRP A 82 10.79 4.60 6.33
N TYR A 83 10.59 5.89 6.14
CA TYR A 83 11.56 6.77 5.51
C TYR A 83 12.63 7.27 6.47
N PRO A 84 13.91 7.29 6.05
CA PRO A 84 14.98 7.98 6.78
C PRO A 84 14.73 9.48 6.88
N LYS A 85 15.34 10.10 7.90
CA LYS A 85 15.26 11.55 8.09
C LYS A 85 15.70 12.29 6.84
N GLY A 86 14.86 13.23 6.38
CA GLY A 86 15.14 14.07 5.22
C GLY A 86 14.91 13.40 3.86
N PHE A 87 14.49 12.13 3.83
CA PHE A 87 14.06 11.47 2.61
C PHE A 87 12.55 11.60 2.42
N ASN A 88 12.14 12.12 1.27
CA ASN A 88 10.74 12.15 0.85
C ASN A 88 10.61 11.37 -0.45
N GLY A 89 10.24 10.10 -0.34
CA GLY A 89 10.08 9.21 -1.49
C GLY A 89 8.76 9.40 -2.21
N ARG A 90 8.66 8.84 -3.42
CA ARG A 90 7.44 8.86 -4.24
C ARG A 90 6.28 8.02 -3.67
N TRP A 91 6.61 7.08 -2.79
CA TRP A 91 5.64 6.16 -2.20
C TRP A 91 5.06 6.76 -0.92
N THR A 92 3.87 6.30 -0.52
CA THR A 92 3.32 6.67 0.77
C THR A 92 4.08 5.93 1.87
N GLU A 93 4.58 6.65 2.86
CA GLU A 93 5.14 6.07 4.07
C GLU A 93 4.03 5.45 4.92
N THR A 94 4.19 4.19 5.37
CA THR A 94 3.10 3.43 5.99
C THR A 94 3.41 2.86 7.36
N PHE A 95 4.68 2.76 7.76
CA PHE A 95 5.04 2.25 9.08
C PHE A 95 4.59 3.20 10.21
N PRO A 96 4.80 4.53 10.13
CA PRO A 96 4.24 5.45 11.14
C PRO A 96 2.71 5.40 11.21
N LEU A 97 2.03 5.20 10.07
CA LEU A 97 0.58 5.01 10.04
C LEU A 97 0.15 3.74 10.79
N PHE A 98 0.89 2.64 10.63
CA PHE A 98 0.65 1.41 11.40
C PHE A 98 0.87 1.63 12.90
N ILE A 99 1.93 2.33 13.31
CA ILE A 99 2.20 2.62 14.72
C ILE A 99 1.07 3.47 15.31
N ASN A 100 0.60 4.50 14.60
CA ASN A 100 -0.54 5.30 15.04
C ASN A 100 -1.82 4.47 15.15
N TYR A 101 -2.06 3.55 14.21
CA TYR A 101 -3.17 2.61 14.28
C TYR A 101 -3.08 1.69 15.50
N ALA A 102 -1.91 1.13 15.78
CA ALA A 102 -1.66 0.26 16.93
C ALA A 102 -1.87 1.01 18.26
N LYS A 103 -1.41 2.26 18.35
CA LYS A 103 -1.64 3.14 19.52
C LYS A 103 -3.14 3.42 19.72
N ALA A 104 -3.85 3.78 18.65
CA ALA A 104 -5.29 4.04 18.70
C ALA A 104 -6.11 2.79 19.07
N ALA A 105 -5.60 1.60 18.72
CA ALA A 105 -6.17 0.31 19.14
C ALA A 105 -5.81 -0.07 20.61
N GLY A 106 -5.07 0.78 21.33
CA GLY A 106 -4.72 0.57 22.73
C GLY A 106 -3.57 -0.40 22.97
N ASN A 107 -2.76 -0.71 21.94
CA ASN A 107 -1.62 -1.61 22.10
C ASN A 107 -0.51 -0.95 22.96
N LYS A 108 -0.07 -1.66 24.01
CA LYS A 108 0.93 -1.18 24.97
C LYS A 108 2.33 -1.79 24.77
N ASP A 109 2.45 -2.76 23.86
CA ASP A 109 3.68 -3.53 23.64
C ASP A 109 4.57 -2.92 22.53
N ILE A 110 4.21 -1.74 22.03
CA ILE A 110 5.02 -1.02 21.05
C ILE A 110 6.34 -0.62 21.71
N PRO A 111 7.50 -0.96 21.12
CA PRO A 111 8.80 -0.60 21.69
C PRO A 111 8.91 0.90 21.95
N ALA A 112 9.42 1.28 23.12
CA ALA A 112 9.48 2.69 23.54
C ALA A 112 10.28 3.56 22.56
N TRP A 113 11.35 3.01 21.98
CA TRP A 113 12.16 3.72 20.99
C TRP A 113 11.44 3.92 19.65
N VAL A 114 10.46 3.07 19.30
CA VAL A 114 9.62 3.26 18.11
C VAL A 114 8.61 4.37 18.36
N LEU A 115 8.09 4.48 19.58
CA LEU A 115 7.16 5.56 19.96
C LEU A 115 7.80 6.95 19.95
N SER A 116 9.11 7.04 20.22
CA SER A 116 9.85 8.30 20.20
C SER A 116 10.51 8.61 18.84
N ALA A 117 10.58 7.63 17.94
CA ALA A 117 11.16 7.81 16.61
C ALA A 117 10.19 8.57 15.69
N LYS A 118 10.60 9.76 15.26
CA LYS A 118 9.88 10.54 14.25
C LYS A 118 10.05 9.96 12.84
N ASP A 119 11.29 9.60 12.51
CA ASP A 119 11.71 9.04 11.22
C ASP A 119 12.44 7.70 11.46
N CYS A 120 12.75 6.97 10.39
CA CYS A 120 13.57 5.78 10.47
C CYS A 120 14.96 6.14 11.07
N PRO A 121 15.41 5.44 12.13
CA PRO A 121 16.64 5.82 12.82
C PRO A 121 17.92 5.45 12.06
N TRP A 122 17.80 4.71 10.96
CA TRP A 122 18.93 4.33 10.10
C TRP A 122 18.90 5.18 8.83
N ASN A 123 19.99 5.91 8.56
CA ASN A 123 20.12 6.76 7.38
C ASN A 123 20.68 6.01 6.16
N SER A 124 21.03 4.74 6.32
CA SER A 124 21.50 3.90 5.22
C SER A 124 21.24 2.42 5.50
N ARG A 125 21.16 1.64 4.42
CA ARG A 125 21.10 0.18 4.46
C ARG A 125 22.29 -0.43 5.22
N ALA A 126 23.47 0.17 5.15
CA ALA A 126 24.65 -0.30 5.89
C ALA A 126 24.44 -0.19 7.40
N GLN A 127 23.96 0.95 7.89
CA GLN A 127 23.63 1.14 9.30
C GLN A 127 22.51 0.18 9.77
N PHE A 128 21.48 0.01 8.94
CA PHE A 128 20.39 -0.92 9.22
C PHE A 128 20.89 -2.37 9.34
N ASN A 129 21.76 -2.80 8.42
CA ASN A 129 22.32 -4.15 8.43
C ASN A 129 23.25 -4.38 9.61
N ALA A 130 24.01 -3.37 10.03
CA ALA A 130 24.83 -3.45 11.24
C ALA A 130 23.99 -3.66 12.51
N ASP A 131 22.77 -3.10 12.57
CA ASP A 131 21.85 -3.25 13.70
C ASP A 131 20.89 -4.45 13.54
N LYS A 132 21.00 -5.24 12.45
CA LYS A 132 20.02 -6.29 12.09
C LYS A 132 19.78 -7.32 13.18
N ASN A 133 20.83 -7.67 13.92
CA ASN A 133 20.79 -8.58 15.06
C ASN A 133 20.92 -7.85 16.41
N GLY A 134 20.93 -6.52 16.39
CA GLY A 134 21.01 -5.69 17.58
C GLY A 134 19.70 -5.65 18.37
N PRO A 135 19.71 -5.03 19.56
CA PRO A 135 18.55 -4.99 20.46
C PRO A 135 17.32 -4.33 19.82
N ARG A 136 17.50 -3.21 19.10
CA ARG A 136 16.38 -2.46 18.51
C ARG A 136 15.59 -3.28 17.49
N LEU A 137 16.26 -3.85 16.49
CA LEU A 137 15.58 -4.64 15.45
C LEU A 137 15.10 -6.00 15.98
N THR A 138 15.73 -6.56 17.01
CA THR A 138 15.24 -7.78 17.66
C THR A 138 13.95 -7.51 18.43
N GLU A 139 13.89 -6.44 19.21
CA GLU A 139 12.69 -6.01 19.94
C GLU A 139 11.54 -5.68 18.98
N LEU A 140 11.81 -4.92 17.92
CA LEU A 140 10.81 -4.60 16.90
C LEU A 140 10.26 -5.86 16.21
N ARG A 141 11.12 -6.81 15.82
CA ARG A 141 10.67 -8.08 15.24
C ARG A 141 9.80 -8.88 16.21
N LYS A 142 10.09 -8.87 17.52
CA LYS A 142 9.25 -9.53 18.54
C LYS A 142 7.85 -8.91 18.58
N PHE A 143 7.77 -7.57 18.62
CA PHE A 143 6.50 -6.84 18.58
C PHE A 143 5.72 -7.14 17.28
N LEU A 144 6.39 -7.10 16.12
CA LEU A 144 5.74 -7.37 14.84
C LEU A 144 5.28 -8.83 14.73
N ALA A 145 6.05 -9.79 15.24
CA ALA A 145 5.64 -11.19 15.24
C ALA A 145 4.45 -11.47 16.17
N SER A 146 4.33 -10.74 17.29
CA SER A 146 3.20 -10.91 18.22
C SER A 146 1.92 -10.18 17.80
N THR A 147 2.00 -9.30 16.78
CA THR A 147 0.88 -8.42 16.38
C THR A 147 0.36 -8.69 14.96
N VAL A 148 0.50 -9.92 14.44
CA VAL A 148 0.06 -10.28 13.07
C VAL A 148 -1.41 -9.91 12.81
N THR A 149 -2.32 -10.21 13.74
CA THR A 149 -3.75 -9.85 13.59
C THR A 149 -3.97 -8.34 13.55
N LEU A 150 -3.26 -7.58 14.39
CA LEU A 150 -3.36 -6.12 14.44
C LEU A 150 -2.82 -5.47 13.16
N GLN A 151 -1.71 -5.98 12.62
CA GLN A 151 -1.18 -5.57 11.32
C GLN A 151 -2.15 -5.90 10.19
N THR A 152 -2.80 -7.06 10.26
CA THR A 152 -3.83 -7.44 9.29
C THR A 152 -5.03 -6.49 9.35
N ASP A 153 -5.45 -6.09 10.54
CA ASP A 153 -6.52 -5.10 10.72
C ASP A 153 -6.16 -3.75 10.11
N PHE A 154 -4.91 -3.31 10.30
CA PHE A 154 -4.42 -2.11 9.63
C PHE A 154 -4.45 -2.24 8.10
N ILE A 155 -3.96 -3.34 7.53
CA ILE A 155 -3.98 -3.58 6.09
C ILE A 155 -5.42 -3.64 5.55
N LEU A 156 -6.33 -4.31 6.27
CA LEU A 156 -7.77 -4.36 5.97
C LEU A 156 -8.38 -2.95 5.92
N SER A 157 -8.13 -2.13 6.95
CA SER A 157 -8.67 -0.76 7.01
C SER A 157 -8.21 0.09 5.81
N ARG A 158 -6.94 -0.04 5.42
CA ARG A 158 -6.39 0.63 4.23
C ARG A 158 -7.02 0.12 2.94
N SER A 159 -7.20 -1.20 2.82
CA SER A 159 -7.86 -1.80 1.65
C SER A 159 -9.31 -1.33 1.52
N SER A 160 -10.09 -1.31 2.60
CA SER A 160 -11.46 -0.79 2.59
C SER A 160 -11.51 0.68 2.20
N ALA A 161 -10.55 1.49 2.65
CA ALA A 161 -10.47 2.91 2.31
C ALA A 161 -10.01 3.17 0.86
N ALA A 162 -9.52 2.15 0.14
CA ALA A 162 -9.05 2.29 -1.24
C ALA A 162 -10.21 2.38 -2.25
N LEU A 163 -11.31 1.64 -2.04
CA LEU A 163 -12.40 1.56 -3.03
C LEU A 163 -13.02 2.93 -3.35
N PRO A 164 -13.37 3.80 -2.37
CA PRO A 164 -13.88 5.13 -2.69
C PRO A 164 -12.91 5.97 -3.52
N LYS A 165 -11.59 5.88 -3.25
CA LYS A 165 -10.55 6.58 -4.00
C LYS A 165 -10.45 6.07 -5.44
N ILE A 166 -10.48 4.75 -5.60
CA ILE A 166 -10.47 4.07 -6.91
C ILE A 166 -11.66 4.55 -7.75
N LEU A 167 -12.87 4.55 -7.18
CA LEU A 167 -14.08 4.98 -7.88
C LEU A 167 -14.04 6.47 -8.21
N ALA A 168 -13.53 7.32 -7.33
CA ALA A 168 -13.37 8.75 -7.61
C ALA A 168 -12.39 9.02 -8.77
N ALA A 169 -11.27 8.28 -8.82
CA ALA A 169 -10.25 8.41 -9.86
C ALA A 169 -10.63 7.75 -11.20
N ALA A 170 -11.60 6.83 -11.21
CA ALA A 170 -12.02 6.13 -12.41
C ALA A 170 -12.88 7.01 -13.34
N PRO A 171 -12.81 6.81 -14.67
CA PRO A 171 -13.75 7.40 -15.62
C PRO A 171 -15.20 7.09 -15.22
N ALA A 172 -16.09 8.08 -15.32
CA ALA A 172 -17.45 7.98 -14.80
C ALA A 172 -18.20 6.73 -15.32
N GLN A 173 -18.02 6.42 -16.61
CA GLN A 173 -18.62 5.27 -17.29
C GLN A 173 -18.10 3.90 -16.81
N GLU A 174 -16.91 3.84 -16.19
CA GLU A 174 -16.32 2.59 -15.69
C GLU A 174 -16.63 2.32 -14.22
N ARG A 175 -17.05 3.35 -13.46
CA ARG A 175 -17.25 3.26 -11.99
C ARG A 175 -18.18 2.14 -11.59
N ALA A 176 -19.31 1.97 -12.28
CA ALA A 176 -20.27 0.90 -11.99
C ALA A 176 -19.63 -0.47 -12.19
N ARG A 177 -18.98 -0.70 -13.34
CA ARG A 177 -18.28 -1.96 -13.64
C ARG A 177 -17.16 -2.26 -12.64
N ILE A 178 -16.36 -1.27 -12.25
CA ILE A 178 -15.27 -1.44 -11.29
C ILE A 178 -15.83 -1.84 -9.92
N ARG A 179 -16.89 -1.17 -9.45
CA ARG A 179 -17.57 -1.51 -8.19
C ARG A 179 -18.13 -2.93 -8.22
N ASP A 180 -18.77 -3.31 -9.32
CA ASP A 180 -19.38 -4.62 -9.47
C ASP A 180 -18.31 -5.72 -9.53
N ASN A 181 -17.20 -5.48 -10.23
CA ASN A 181 -16.04 -6.37 -10.22
C ASN A 181 -15.46 -6.53 -8.82
N TYR A 182 -15.30 -5.42 -8.07
CA TYR A 182 -14.85 -5.48 -6.67
C TYR A 182 -15.79 -6.34 -5.82
N ALA A 183 -17.10 -6.11 -5.89
CA ALA A 183 -18.10 -6.88 -5.14
C ALA A 183 -18.04 -8.38 -5.47
N LYS A 184 -17.96 -8.72 -6.75
CA LYS A 184 -17.87 -10.10 -7.22
C LYS A 184 -16.60 -10.82 -6.77
N VAL A 185 -15.48 -10.10 -6.64
CA VAL A 185 -14.23 -10.67 -6.13
C VAL A 185 -14.29 -10.83 -4.61
N ALA A 186 -14.85 -9.83 -3.90
CA ALA A 186 -15.00 -9.84 -2.46
C ALA A 186 -15.96 -10.95 -1.93
N SER A 187 -16.76 -11.57 -2.81
CA SER A 187 -17.73 -12.60 -2.44
C SER A 187 -17.13 -13.94 -2.01
N THR A 188 -15.81 -14.10 -2.04
CA THR A 188 -15.10 -15.32 -1.62
C THR A 188 -13.97 -14.99 -0.65
N PRO A 189 -13.59 -15.89 0.27
CA PRO A 189 -12.47 -15.64 1.19
C PRO A 189 -11.15 -15.33 0.47
N ASN A 190 -10.80 -16.10 -0.57
CA ASN A 190 -9.57 -15.87 -1.34
C ASN A 190 -9.63 -14.63 -2.24
N GLY A 191 -10.80 -14.30 -2.80
CA GLY A 191 -10.96 -13.06 -3.55
C GLY A 191 -10.90 -11.83 -2.66
N ALA A 192 -11.50 -11.88 -1.46
CA ALA A 192 -11.35 -10.80 -0.49
C ALA A 192 -9.88 -10.64 -0.07
N TYR A 193 -9.16 -11.73 0.20
CA TYR A 193 -7.71 -11.71 0.40
C TYR A 193 -6.96 -11.09 -0.79
N ALA A 194 -7.33 -11.42 -2.03
CA ALA A 194 -6.69 -10.87 -3.22
C ALA A 194 -6.82 -9.34 -3.29
N LEU A 195 -8.00 -8.80 -2.95
CA LEU A 195 -8.22 -7.36 -2.90
C LEU A 195 -7.32 -6.68 -1.85
N ILE A 196 -7.25 -7.27 -0.66
CA ILE A 196 -6.46 -6.79 0.46
C ILE A 196 -4.96 -6.81 0.14
N ASP A 197 -4.47 -7.96 -0.31
CA ASP A 197 -3.07 -8.19 -0.61
C ASP A 197 -2.61 -7.34 -1.79
N TYR A 198 -3.42 -7.19 -2.85
CA TYR A 198 -3.01 -6.41 -4.01
C TYR A 198 -2.90 -4.91 -3.73
N VAL A 199 -3.79 -4.35 -2.90
CA VAL A 199 -3.63 -2.97 -2.41
C VAL A 199 -2.35 -2.82 -1.59
N ASN A 200 -2.02 -3.79 -0.72
CA ASN A 200 -0.76 -3.78 0.03
C ASN A 200 0.47 -3.89 -0.90
N PHE A 201 0.36 -4.71 -1.94
CA PHE A 201 1.44 -5.07 -2.85
C PHE A 201 1.76 -3.99 -3.91
N LYS A 202 0.72 -3.40 -4.52
CA LYS A 202 0.84 -2.52 -5.69
C LYS A 202 0.07 -1.21 -5.57
N GLY A 203 -0.61 -0.98 -4.44
CA GLY A 203 -1.38 0.24 -4.20
C GLY A 203 -2.75 0.22 -4.89
N ASP A 204 -3.50 1.29 -4.64
CA ASP A 204 -4.86 1.46 -5.18
C ASP A 204 -4.87 1.86 -6.67
N GLY A 205 -3.74 2.30 -7.22
CA GLY A 205 -3.59 2.68 -8.63
C GLY A 205 -4.09 4.08 -8.97
N THR A 206 -4.31 4.92 -7.96
CA THR A 206 -4.77 6.32 -8.13
C THR A 206 -3.63 7.32 -8.23
N ASN A 207 -2.44 6.99 -7.73
CA ASN A 207 -1.26 7.86 -7.77
C ASN A 207 -0.74 8.04 -9.22
N PRO A 208 -0.73 9.26 -9.79
CA PRO A 208 -0.26 9.48 -11.16
C PRO A 208 1.25 9.21 -11.33
N THR A 209 2.04 9.24 -10.25
CA THR A 209 3.48 8.95 -10.31
C THR A 209 3.79 7.45 -10.41
N GLU A 210 2.79 6.59 -10.21
CA GLU A 210 2.89 5.12 -10.30
C GLU A 210 2.43 4.63 -11.67
N ARG A 211 2.99 5.24 -12.72
CA ARG A 211 2.65 4.96 -14.12
C ARG A 211 3.90 4.93 -14.97
N TYR A 212 3.88 4.08 -15.99
CA TYR A 212 4.81 4.15 -17.11
C TYR A 212 3.99 4.38 -18.38
N ASN A 213 4.40 5.35 -19.21
CA ASN A 213 3.65 5.73 -20.41
C ASN A 213 2.16 6.01 -20.11
N ASN A 214 1.88 6.72 -19.02
CA ASN A 214 0.53 7.02 -18.50
C ASN A 214 -0.32 5.78 -18.11
N GLN A 215 0.25 4.58 -18.15
CA GLN A 215 -0.41 3.33 -17.76
C GLN A 215 -0.01 2.92 -16.34
N GLY A 216 -0.99 2.88 -15.45
CA GLY A 216 -0.83 2.35 -14.08
C GLY A 216 -0.93 0.82 -14.02
N TRP A 217 -0.70 0.28 -12.83
CA TRP A 217 -0.75 -1.16 -12.55
C TRP A 217 -1.38 -1.49 -11.20
N GLY A 218 -1.97 -0.51 -10.50
CA GLY A 218 -2.59 -0.72 -9.20
C GLY A 218 -4.01 -1.28 -9.32
N MET A 219 -4.70 -1.38 -8.18
CA MET A 219 -6.03 -1.97 -8.07
C MET A 219 -7.04 -1.44 -9.10
N LEU A 220 -7.06 -0.12 -9.33
CA LEU A 220 -7.90 0.52 -10.34
C LEU A 220 -7.76 -0.16 -11.72
N GLN A 221 -6.52 -0.35 -12.18
CA GLN A 221 -6.27 -0.92 -13.50
C GLN A 221 -6.61 -2.42 -13.54
N VAL A 222 -6.39 -3.16 -12.45
CA VAL A 222 -6.77 -4.57 -12.36
C VAL A 222 -8.28 -4.75 -12.47
N LEU A 223 -9.06 -4.00 -11.68
CA LEU A 223 -10.53 -4.10 -11.70
C LEU A 223 -11.13 -3.66 -13.05
N SER A 224 -10.54 -2.65 -13.69
CA SER A 224 -10.99 -2.14 -14.99
C SER A 224 -10.70 -3.15 -16.12
N ASN A 225 -9.55 -3.84 -16.04
CA ASN A 225 -9.10 -4.81 -17.04
C ASN A 225 -9.69 -6.23 -16.84
N MET A 226 -10.40 -6.49 -15.74
CA MET A 226 -11.04 -7.79 -15.52
C MET A 226 -12.01 -8.13 -16.67
N ARG A 227 -11.90 -9.36 -17.19
CA ARG A 227 -12.92 -9.93 -18.07
C ARG A 227 -14.26 -10.04 -17.34
N PRO A 228 -15.40 -10.09 -18.07
CA PRO A 228 -16.66 -10.49 -17.47
C PRO A 228 -16.54 -11.83 -16.73
N SER A 229 -17.18 -11.91 -15.57
CA SER A 229 -17.19 -13.09 -14.71
C SER A 229 -18.56 -13.32 -14.09
N SER A 230 -18.85 -14.58 -13.74
CA SER A 230 -20.11 -15.01 -13.13
C SER A 230 -20.18 -14.81 -11.60
N GLY A 231 -19.11 -14.35 -10.95
CA GLY A 231 -19.04 -14.26 -9.49
C GLY A 231 -18.17 -15.35 -8.86
N GLY A 232 -18.02 -15.33 -7.53
CA GLY A 232 -17.36 -16.41 -6.81
C GLY A 232 -15.92 -16.66 -7.27
N GLN A 233 -15.59 -17.94 -7.46
CA GLN A 233 -14.23 -18.34 -7.85
C GLN A 233 -13.86 -17.92 -9.28
N ASP A 234 -14.84 -17.77 -10.17
CA ASP A 234 -14.58 -17.26 -11.52
C ASP A 234 -14.05 -15.81 -11.48
N SER A 235 -14.62 -14.98 -10.60
CA SER A 235 -14.14 -13.62 -10.38
C SER A 235 -12.77 -13.56 -9.73
N ALA A 236 -12.47 -14.45 -8.78
CA ALA A 236 -11.13 -14.54 -8.19
C ALA A 236 -10.07 -14.91 -9.25
N ARG A 237 -10.42 -15.79 -10.20
CA ARG A 237 -9.55 -16.14 -11.34
C ARG A 237 -9.40 -14.98 -12.32
N ALA A 238 -10.51 -14.33 -12.69
CA ALA A 238 -10.48 -13.15 -13.56
C ALA A 238 -9.64 -12.01 -12.95
N PHE A 239 -9.69 -11.84 -11.62
CA PHE A 239 -8.85 -10.90 -10.90
C PHE A 239 -7.37 -11.27 -10.99
N ALA A 240 -7.01 -12.54 -10.70
CA ALA A 240 -5.64 -13.03 -10.79
C ALA A 240 -5.05 -12.85 -12.20
N ASP A 241 -5.83 -13.15 -13.24
CA ASP A 241 -5.41 -12.98 -14.63
C ASP A 241 -5.22 -11.52 -15.00
N SER A 242 -6.13 -10.65 -14.58
CA SER A 242 -6.00 -9.21 -14.78
C SER A 242 -4.78 -8.64 -14.03
N ALA A 243 -4.53 -9.07 -12.80
CA ALA A 243 -3.37 -8.67 -12.01
C ALA A 243 -2.04 -9.03 -12.72
N LYS A 244 -1.92 -10.27 -13.23
CA LYS A 244 -0.76 -10.70 -14.03
C LYS A 244 -0.62 -9.84 -15.29
N ALA A 245 -1.71 -9.57 -16.01
CA ALA A 245 -1.68 -8.75 -17.22
C ALA A 245 -1.22 -7.30 -16.95
N MET A 246 -1.66 -6.69 -15.85
CA MET A 246 -1.23 -5.33 -15.47
C MET A 246 0.25 -5.29 -15.09
N LEU A 247 0.75 -6.32 -14.42
CA LEU A 247 2.17 -6.42 -14.06
C LEU A 247 3.06 -6.72 -15.28
N GLU A 248 2.60 -7.53 -16.22
CA GLU A 248 3.31 -7.74 -17.49
C GLU A 248 3.36 -6.46 -18.32
N ARG A 249 2.26 -5.70 -18.38
CA ARG A 249 2.23 -4.38 -19.03
C ARG A 249 3.19 -3.40 -18.35
N ARG A 250 3.27 -3.40 -17.02
CA ARG A 250 4.25 -2.60 -16.27
C ARG A 250 5.68 -2.96 -16.69
N ILE A 251 6.03 -4.23 -16.74
CA ILE A 251 7.37 -4.69 -17.14
C ILE A 251 7.71 -4.21 -18.54
N LYS A 252 6.80 -4.37 -19.50
CA LYS A 252 6.99 -3.93 -20.89
C LYS A 252 7.22 -2.43 -21.03
N ASN A 253 6.59 -1.63 -20.17
CA ASN A 253 6.74 -0.17 -20.18
C ASN A 253 7.85 0.34 -19.24
N SER A 254 8.49 -0.52 -18.45
CA SER A 254 9.48 -0.09 -17.45
C SER A 254 10.78 0.36 -18.12
N PRO A 255 11.42 1.45 -17.65
CA PRO A 255 12.76 1.81 -18.11
C PRO A 255 13.74 0.63 -17.93
N GLN A 256 14.49 0.30 -18.98
CA GLN A 256 15.37 -0.88 -19.00
C GLN A 256 16.34 -0.91 -17.80
N ALA A 257 16.87 0.26 -17.40
CA ALA A 257 17.77 0.40 -16.26
C ALA A 257 17.18 -0.08 -14.92
N ARG A 258 15.85 -0.17 -14.78
CA ARG A 258 15.20 -0.70 -13.56
C ARG A 258 15.21 -2.23 -13.50
N GLY A 259 15.34 -2.91 -14.64
CA GLY A 259 15.40 -4.38 -14.69
C GLY A 259 14.19 -5.10 -14.07
N GLU A 260 12.98 -4.54 -14.17
CA GLU A 260 11.80 -5.07 -13.46
C GLU A 260 11.37 -6.48 -13.91
N SER A 261 11.84 -6.96 -15.07
CA SER A 261 11.58 -8.33 -15.55
C SER A 261 12.03 -9.41 -14.57
N ARG A 262 13.05 -9.13 -13.74
CA ARG A 262 13.52 -10.03 -12.68
C ARG A 262 12.44 -10.38 -11.65
N TRP A 263 11.43 -9.52 -11.51
CA TRP A 263 10.32 -9.72 -10.57
C TRP A 263 9.15 -10.51 -11.14
N ARG A 264 9.11 -10.76 -12.45
CA ARG A 264 7.98 -11.40 -13.14
C ARG A 264 7.54 -12.70 -12.48
N ALA A 265 8.48 -13.61 -12.22
CA ALA A 265 8.17 -14.92 -11.65
C ALA A 265 7.53 -14.79 -10.26
N GLY A 266 8.14 -14.01 -9.36
CA GLY A 266 7.60 -13.79 -8.00
C GLY A 266 6.24 -13.09 -8.00
N TRP A 267 6.06 -12.10 -8.88
CA TRP A 267 4.79 -11.39 -9.04
C TRP A 267 3.67 -12.32 -9.57
N ASN A 268 3.98 -13.14 -10.58
CA ASN A 268 3.02 -14.11 -11.10
C ASN A 268 2.65 -15.16 -10.05
N ASN A 269 3.64 -15.72 -9.33
CA ASN A 269 3.41 -16.67 -8.26
C ASN A 269 2.48 -16.10 -7.18
N ARG A 270 2.69 -14.84 -6.78
CA ARG A 270 1.81 -14.14 -5.84
C ARG A 270 0.39 -14.01 -6.38
N CYS A 271 0.23 -13.55 -7.62
CA CYS A 271 -1.08 -13.39 -8.25
C CYS A 271 -1.83 -14.71 -8.44
N GLU A 272 -1.12 -15.82 -8.70
CA GLU A 272 -1.74 -17.15 -8.79
C GLU A 272 -2.40 -17.57 -7.47
N THR A 273 -1.89 -17.11 -6.33
CA THR A 273 -2.49 -17.46 -5.03
C THR A 273 -3.89 -16.87 -4.84
N TYR A 274 -4.25 -15.81 -5.56
CA TYR A 274 -5.56 -15.16 -5.47
C TYR A 274 -6.70 -16.06 -5.95
N ALA A 275 -6.40 -16.98 -6.88
CA ALA A 275 -7.35 -17.93 -7.43
C ALA A 275 -7.32 -19.30 -6.71
N ARG A 276 -6.64 -19.41 -5.57
CA ARG A 276 -6.56 -20.64 -4.76
C ARG A 276 -7.30 -20.44 -3.44
N PRO A 277 -7.92 -21.49 -2.85
CA PRO A 277 -8.53 -21.40 -1.53
C PRO A 277 -7.57 -20.86 -0.47
N LEU A 278 -8.12 -20.17 0.54
CA LEU A 278 -7.38 -19.54 1.63
C LEU A 278 -7.01 -20.52 2.74
#